data_AF-A0A7C4V7W4-F1
#
_entry.id   AF-A0A7C4V7W4-F1
#
_cell.length_a   1.000
_cell.length_b   1.000
_cell.length_c   1.000
_cell.angle_alpha   90.00
_cell.angle_beta   90.00
_cell.angle_gamma   90.00
#
_symmetry.space_group_name_H-M   'P 1'
#
loop_
_entity.id
_entity.type
_entity.pdbx_description
1 polymer ?
#
loop_
_entity_poly.entity_id
_entity_poly.type
_entity_poly.pdbx_seq_one_letter_code
_entity_poly.pdbx_strand_id
1 'polypeptide(L)'
;MWTRTIKRLLLSLRWLRPGMRVKRFVLVAAAGMLLMFLGVAQLSWQGAFLDWVLDFVLFTRNLGLPLWLSGTLCFLFGLGVFMLGIRAMNRSILSAVTDPDDLPERIWKKRRLEAGPRVVALGGGTGLSNLLAGLKTRTSNLTGVVAVTDDGGSTGRLRESFDVPAVGDLTDCLAALSEVERMPELMKYRFRRGEGLAGHTFGNLFLVSLFELTGDFAEAVRMADRVLALSGAVYPSTPHPARLVAELEGGERVEGESAIRRSPGRVRRVWLEPEDPPVMPEVLRALERARLVVLGPGSLFTSVIPSFLPPALRAALERTPARLVYVTNVMTEPGETDGMDAYAHYKAVAEHLGRRPDAVLVHTAPLDAGALARYAEEGQHPVAYDPAPFAADGVRVVEGDFAYARAFVRHDPEKLARALLEYTR
;
A
#
# COMPACT_ATOMS: atom_id res chain seq x y z
N MET A 1 0.18 -41.38 -5.63
CA MET A 1 -0.75 -41.14 -4.49
C MET A 1 -0.01 -40.63 -3.24
N TRP A 2 1.14 -41.22 -2.87
CA TRP A 2 1.99 -40.80 -1.74
C TRP A 2 2.47 -39.33 -1.77
N THR A 3 2.79 -38.78 -2.94
CA THR A 3 3.27 -37.39 -3.10
C THR A 3 2.22 -36.32 -2.77
N ARG A 4 0.93 -36.61 -2.98
CA ARG A 4 -0.17 -35.69 -2.61
C ARG A 4 -0.41 -35.68 -1.10
N THR A 5 -0.31 -36.83 -0.43
CA THR A 5 -0.53 -36.95 1.03
C THR A 5 0.60 -36.26 1.80
N ILE A 6 1.86 -36.44 1.38
CA ILE A 6 3.01 -35.77 1.99
C ILE A 6 2.94 -34.25 1.79
N LYS A 7 2.61 -33.78 0.57
CA LYS A 7 2.37 -32.34 0.34
C LYS A 7 1.27 -31.77 1.24
N ARG A 8 0.17 -32.50 1.44
CA ARG A 8 -0.91 -32.09 2.35
C ARG A 8 -0.48 -32.07 3.82
N LEU A 9 0.35 -33.01 4.25
CA LEU A 9 0.92 -33.00 5.61
C LEU A 9 1.84 -31.79 5.82
N LEU A 10 2.71 -31.50 4.84
CA LEU A 10 3.58 -30.32 4.82
C LEU A 10 2.80 -28.99 4.77
N LEU A 11 1.67 -28.95 4.06
CA LEU A 11 0.75 -27.80 4.05
C LEU A 11 0.12 -27.57 5.43
N SER A 12 -0.16 -28.64 6.17
CA SER A 12 -0.73 -28.57 7.53
C SER A 12 0.25 -27.96 8.53
N LEU A 13 1.54 -28.25 8.38
CA LEU A 13 2.61 -27.68 9.20
C LEU A 13 2.75 -26.17 9.03
N ARG A 14 2.25 -25.57 7.93
CA ARG A 14 2.27 -24.12 7.72
C ARG A 14 1.47 -23.35 8.78
N TRP A 15 0.44 -23.96 9.37
CA TRP A 15 -0.34 -23.38 10.47
C TRP A 15 0.47 -23.19 11.76
N LEU A 16 1.58 -23.92 11.91
CA LEU A 16 2.48 -23.84 13.07
C LEU A 16 3.60 -22.82 12.90
N ARG A 17 3.66 -22.11 11.76
CA ARG A 17 4.63 -21.01 11.54
C ARG A 17 4.50 -19.94 12.64
N PRO A 18 5.63 -19.36 13.10
CA PRO A 18 5.59 -18.25 14.04
C PRO A 18 4.75 -17.08 13.48
N GLY A 19 3.97 -16.42 14.35
CA GLY A 19 3.05 -15.32 13.99
C GLY A 19 1.60 -15.73 13.69
N MET A 20 1.32 -17.02 13.45
CA MET A 20 -0.03 -17.52 13.14
C MET A 20 -0.99 -17.51 14.33
N ARG A 21 -0.52 -17.31 15.58
CA ARG A 21 -1.34 -17.33 16.82
C ARG A 21 -2.26 -18.56 16.97
N VAL A 22 -2.07 -19.63 16.20
CA VAL A 22 -2.90 -20.85 16.24
C VAL A 22 -2.56 -21.67 17.48
N LYS A 23 -1.27 -21.68 17.87
CA LYS A 23 -0.75 -22.48 19.00
C LYS A 23 -1.52 -22.23 20.31
N ARG A 24 -1.83 -20.96 20.63
CA ARG A 24 -2.62 -20.61 21.83
C ARG A 24 -4.04 -21.19 21.79
N PHE A 25 -4.69 -21.23 20.63
CA PHE A 25 -6.04 -21.76 20.51
C PHE A 25 -6.05 -23.29 20.54
N VAL A 26 -5.01 -23.94 20.03
CA VAL A 26 -4.80 -25.38 20.20
C VAL A 26 -4.65 -25.74 21.68
N LEU A 27 -3.88 -24.94 22.43
CA LEU A 27 -3.75 -25.13 23.89
C LEU A 27 -5.08 -24.95 24.62
N VAL A 28 -5.87 -23.93 24.26
CA VAL A 28 -7.21 -23.73 24.83
C VAL A 28 -8.14 -24.90 24.49
N ALA A 29 -8.13 -25.38 23.25
CA ALA A 29 -8.93 -26.54 22.85
C ALA A 29 -8.51 -27.81 23.60
N ALA A 30 -7.21 -28.03 23.78
CA ALA A 30 -6.69 -29.16 24.56
C ALA A 30 -7.09 -29.08 26.05
N ALA A 31 -6.99 -27.89 26.65
CA ALA A 31 -7.45 -27.66 28.02
C ALA A 31 -8.96 -27.89 28.15
N GLY A 32 -9.76 -27.42 27.19
CA GLY A 32 -11.21 -27.65 27.14
C GLY A 32 -11.56 -29.13 27.01
N MET A 33 -10.85 -29.88 26.16
CA MET A 33 -11.05 -31.33 26.03
C MET A 33 -10.71 -32.06 27.34
N LEU A 34 -9.65 -31.66 28.03
CA LEU A 34 -9.31 -32.20 29.35
C LEU A 34 -10.41 -31.92 30.38
N LEU A 35 -10.94 -30.69 30.42
CA LEU A 35 -12.04 -30.32 31.31
C LEU A 35 -13.32 -31.09 30.99
N MET A 36 -13.64 -31.32 29.71
CA MET A 36 -14.78 -32.15 29.30
C MET A 36 -14.60 -33.59 29.78
N PHE A 37 -13.41 -34.16 29.62
CA PHE A 37 -13.11 -35.51 30.09
C PHE A 37 -13.27 -35.63 31.61
N LEU A 38 -12.74 -34.66 32.36
CA LEU A 38 -12.91 -34.59 33.81
C LEU A 38 -14.38 -34.43 34.21
N GLY A 39 -15.14 -33.59 33.50
CA GLY A 39 -16.57 -33.39 33.75
C GLY A 39 -17.40 -34.65 33.47
N VAL A 40 -17.13 -35.36 32.38
CA VAL A 40 -17.75 -36.66 32.10
C VAL A 40 -17.41 -37.67 33.19
N ALA A 41 -16.15 -37.74 33.64
CA ALA A 41 -15.74 -38.62 34.73
C ALA A 41 -16.47 -38.30 36.05
N GLN A 42 -16.70 -37.02 36.36
CA GLN A 42 -17.43 -36.61 37.56
C GLN A 42 -18.94 -36.88 37.47
N LEU A 43 -19.57 -36.64 36.31
CA LEU A 43 -20.99 -36.94 36.10
C LEU A 43 -21.28 -38.45 36.08
N SER A 44 -20.31 -39.24 35.65
CA SER A 44 -20.39 -40.71 35.58
C SER A 44 -19.93 -41.42 36.85
N TRP A 45 -19.77 -40.71 37.96
CA TRP A 45 -19.33 -41.23 39.26
C TRP A 45 -20.20 -42.42 39.78
N GLN A 46 -21.36 -42.68 39.19
CA GLN A 46 -22.20 -43.86 39.47
C GLN A 46 -21.96 -45.09 38.57
N GLY A 47 -20.80 -45.23 37.91
CA GLY A 47 -20.20 -46.54 37.59
C GLY A 47 -19.99 -46.90 36.11
N ALA A 48 -20.89 -46.55 35.20
CA ALA A 48 -20.85 -47.15 33.85
C ALA A 48 -19.66 -46.71 32.96
N PHE A 49 -19.13 -45.50 33.13
CA PHE A 49 -18.07 -44.99 32.26
C PHE A 49 -16.68 -45.52 32.62
N LEU A 50 -16.33 -45.53 33.92
CA LEU A 50 -15.03 -46.07 34.35
C LEU A 50 -14.94 -47.57 34.06
N ASP A 51 -16.02 -48.31 34.30
CA ASP A 51 -16.08 -49.75 34.01
C ASP A 51 -15.92 -50.01 32.51
N TRP A 52 -16.58 -49.22 31.65
CA TRP A 52 -16.40 -49.32 30.20
C TRP A 52 -14.97 -49.00 29.74
N VAL A 53 -14.32 -47.99 30.35
CA VAL A 53 -12.90 -47.67 30.08
C VAL A 53 -11.99 -48.82 30.51
N LEU A 54 -12.23 -49.40 31.69
CA LEU A 54 -11.47 -50.55 32.21
C LEU A 54 -11.65 -51.78 31.31
N ASP A 55 -12.88 -52.10 30.90
CA ASP A 55 -13.19 -53.20 29.99
C ASP A 55 -12.53 -53.02 28.63
N PHE A 56 -12.49 -51.80 28.10
CA PHE A 56 -11.77 -51.48 26.87
C PHE A 56 -10.26 -51.70 27.02
N VAL A 57 -9.67 -51.24 28.13
CA VAL A 57 -8.24 -51.44 28.43
C VAL A 57 -7.92 -52.93 28.53
N LEU A 58 -8.76 -53.71 29.24
CA LEU A 58 -8.62 -55.17 29.36
C LEU A 58 -8.82 -55.89 28.01
N PHE A 59 -9.76 -55.45 27.18
CA PHE A 59 -9.93 -55.96 25.82
C PHE A 59 -8.66 -55.74 24.98
N THR A 60 -8.01 -54.58 25.07
CA THR A 60 -6.76 -54.34 24.33
C THR A 60 -5.60 -55.23 24.79
N ARG A 61 -5.62 -55.67 26.06
CA ARG A 61 -4.65 -56.63 26.60
C ARG A 61 -4.80 -58.02 25.98
N ASN A 62 -6.03 -58.42 25.62
CA ASN A 62 -6.31 -59.69 24.95
C ASN A 62 -5.77 -59.77 23.51
N LEU A 63 -5.34 -58.64 22.92
CA LEU A 63 -4.64 -58.59 21.63
C LEU A 63 -3.14 -58.96 21.74
N GLY A 64 -2.65 -59.25 22.95
CA GLY A 64 -1.25 -59.66 23.19
C GLY A 64 -0.24 -58.51 23.11
N LEU A 65 -0.69 -57.26 23.01
CA LEU A 65 0.17 -56.08 22.97
C LEU A 65 0.41 -55.53 24.39
N PRO A 66 1.62 -55.03 24.70
CA PRO A 66 1.87 -54.28 25.92
C PRO A 66 0.95 -53.06 26.02
N LEU A 67 0.43 -52.78 27.23
CA LEU A 67 -0.51 -51.67 27.50
C LEU A 67 -0.01 -50.30 27.04
N TRP A 68 1.29 -50.02 27.20
CA TRP A 68 1.89 -48.77 26.75
C TRP A 68 1.81 -48.62 25.22
N LEU A 69 1.92 -49.72 24.48
CA LEU A 69 1.87 -49.72 23.02
C LEU A 69 0.42 -49.60 22.51
N SER A 70 -0.51 -50.38 23.05
CA SER A 70 -1.94 -50.28 22.68
C SER A 70 -2.53 -48.91 23.02
N GLY A 71 -2.19 -48.37 24.20
CA GLY A 71 -2.58 -47.02 24.62
C GLY A 71 -2.01 -45.93 23.69
N THR A 72 -0.72 -46.04 23.32
CA THR A 72 -0.09 -45.10 22.38
C THR A 72 -0.76 -45.15 21.00
N LEU A 73 -1.04 -46.33 20.47
CA LEU A 73 -1.73 -46.48 19.18
C LEU A 73 -3.14 -45.89 19.21
N CYS A 74 -3.89 -46.15 20.28
CA CYS A 74 -5.24 -45.61 20.45
C CYS A 74 -5.22 -44.08 20.59
N PHE A 75 -4.25 -43.53 21.32
CA PHE A 75 -4.04 -42.08 21.43
C PHE A 75 -3.71 -41.46 20.07
N LEU A 76 -2.76 -42.03 19.32
CA LEU A 76 -2.37 -41.53 17.99
C LEU A 76 -3.52 -41.62 17.00
N PHE A 77 -4.32 -42.70 17.05
CA PHE A 77 -5.51 -42.85 16.22
C PHE A 77 -6.58 -41.81 16.58
N GLY A 78 -6.89 -41.64 17.86
CA GLY A 78 -7.83 -40.63 18.36
C GLY A 78 -7.39 -39.21 17.99
N LEU A 79 -6.10 -38.90 18.15
CA LEU A 79 -5.52 -37.63 17.71
C LEU A 79 -5.65 -37.45 16.20
N GLY A 80 -5.45 -38.51 15.41
CA GLY A 80 -5.63 -38.52 13.97
C GLY A 80 -7.07 -38.19 13.55
N VAL A 81 -8.07 -38.88 14.15
CA VAL A 81 -9.50 -38.64 13.91
C VAL A 81 -9.90 -37.22 14.34
N PHE A 82 -9.43 -36.76 15.50
CA PHE A 82 -9.69 -35.40 15.98
C PHE A 82 -9.13 -34.34 15.02
N MET A 83 -7.89 -34.51 14.56
CA MET A 83 -7.26 -33.60 13.58
C MET A 83 -7.98 -33.66 12.22
N LEU A 84 -8.46 -34.83 11.78
CA LEU A 84 -9.31 -34.96 10.59
C LEU A 84 -10.64 -34.21 10.76
N GLY A 85 -11.26 -34.30 11.94
CA GLY A 85 -12.49 -33.58 12.27
C GLY A 85 -12.32 -32.06 12.22
N ILE A 86 -11.30 -31.52 12.90
CA ILE A 86 -10.96 -30.08 12.83
C ILE A 86 -10.71 -29.66 11.39
N ARG A 87 -9.97 -30.49 10.61
CA ARG A 87 -9.65 -30.17 9.22
C ARG A 87 -10.91 -30.19 8.35
N ALA A 88 -11.80 -31.16 8.51
CA ALA A 88 -13.04 -31.26 7.77
C ALA A 88 -13.96 -30.07 8.08
N MET A 89 -14.07 -29.69 9.36
CA MET A 89 -14.82 -28.51 9.80
C MET A 89 -14.26 -27.23 9.19
N ASN A 90 -12.94 -26.98 9.34
CA ASN A 90 -12.29 -25.81 8.74
C ASN A 90 -12.51 -25.78 7.23
N ARG A 91 -12.33 -26.91 6.54
CA ARG A 91 -12.54 -26.98 5.09
C ARG A 91 -13.98 -26.67 4.72
N SER A 92 -14.96 -27.22 5.44
CA SER A 92 -16.39 -27.02 5.17
C SER A 92 -16.83 -25.57 5.36
N ILE A 93 -16.33 -24.89 6.40
CA ILE A 93 -16.65 -23.48 6.66
C ILE A 93 -15.95 -22.59 5.62
N LEU A 94 -14.68 -22.86 5.34
CA LEU A 94 -13.85 -21.98 4.54
C LEU A 94 -14.07 -22.13 3.03
N SER A 95 -14.47 -23.31 2.55
CA SER A 95 -14.79 -23.52 1.13
C SER A 95 -15.94 -22.67 0.62
N ALA A 96 -16.78 -22.14 1.52
CA ALA A 96 -17.84 -21.20 1.15
C ALA A 96 -17.32 -19.79 0.83
N VAL A 97 -16.09 -19.45 1.24
CA VAL A 97 -15.52 -18.09 1.14
C VAL A 97 -14.26 -18.08 0.28
N THR A 98 -13.43 -19.12 0.32
CA THR A 98 -12.16 -19.13 -0.42
C THR A 98 -11.54 -20.53 -0.57
N ASP A 99 -10.46 -20.63 -1.36
CA ASP A 99 -9.68 -21.87 -1.47
C ASP A 99 -8.96 -22.17 -0.13
N PRO A 100 -9.30 -23.28 0.55
CA PRO A 100 -8.72 -23.63 1.85
C PRO A 100 -7.22 -23.95 1.81
N ASP A 101 -6.67 -24.33 0.65
CA ASP A 101 -5.28 -24.79 0.55
C ASP A 101 -4.27 -23.62 0.54
N ASP A 102 -4.65 -22.45 0.02
CA ASP A 102 -3.82 -21.23 -0.01
C ASP A 102 -3.97 -20.33 1.23
N LEU A 103 -5.00 -20.60 2.05
CA LEU A 103 -5.35 -19.78 3.20
C LEU A 103 -4.23 -19.58 4.24
N PRO A 104 -3.44 -20.61 4.63
CA PRO A 104 -2.39 -20.43 5.63
C PRO A 104 -1.34 -19.42 5.17
N GLU A 105 -1.03 -19.43 3.87
CA GLU A 105 -0.06 -18.52 3.25
C GLU A 105 -0.63 -17.11 3.15
N ARG A 106 -1.91 -16.96 2.76
CA ARG A 106 -2.61 -15.67 2.75
C ARG A 106 -2.72 -15.03 4.13
N ILE A 107 -3.09 -15.80 5.16
CA ILE A 107 -3.16 -15.32 6.55
C ILE A 107 -1.76 -14.94 7.05
N TRP A 108 -0.76 -15.77 6.80
CA TRP A 108 0.61 -15.47 7.22
C TRP A 108 1.14 -14.20 6.55
N LYS A 109 0.94 -14.05 5.23
CA LYS A 109 1.27 -12.85 4.48
C LYS A 109 0.55 -11.63 5.06
N LYS A 110 -0.78 -11.70 5.22
CA LYS A 110 -1.58 -10.60 5.80
C LYS A 110 -1.06 -10.16 7.16
N ARG A 111 -0.81 -11.09 8.09
CA ARG A 111 -0.28 -10.76 9.42
C ARG A 111 1.12 -10.18 9.40
N ARG A 112 1.98 -10.65 8.48
CA ARG A 112 3.31 -10.09 8.32
C ARG A 112 3.25 -8.66 7.82
N LEU A 113 2.33 -8.37 6.89
CA LEU A 113 2.08 -7.03 6.37
C LEU A 113 1.48 -6.10 7.44
N GLU A 114 0.57 -6.60 8.28
CA GLU A 114 -0.02 -5.86 9.41
C GLU A 114 1.02 -5.47 10.47
N ALA A 115 2.06 -6.28 10.64
CA ALA A 115 3.21 -5.98 11.50
C ALA A 115 4.28 -5.10 10.82
N GLY A 116 4.07 -4.73 9.55
CA GLY A 116 4.98 -3.89 8.78
C GLY A 116 5.03 -2.44 9.28
N PRO A 117 6.03 -1.66 8.85
CA PRO A 117 6.16 -0.26 9.27
C PRO A 117 5.02 0.60 8.73
N ARG A 118 4.71 1.67 9.48
CA ARG A 118 3.72 2.69 9.10
C ARG A 118 4.39 3.70 8.18
N VAL A 119 3.94 3.76 6.93
CA VAL A 119 4.53 4.60 5.89
C VAL A 119 3.46 5.50 5.28
N VAL A 120 3.74 6.81 5.23
CA VAL A 120 2.90 7.78 4.50
C VAL A 120 3.67 8.20 3.25
N ALA A 121 3.05 8.13 2.08
CA ALA A 121 3.65 8.57 0.83
C ALA A 121 2.79 9.70 0.24
N LEU A 122 3.42 10.85 -0.05
CA LEU A 122 2.77 12.03 -0.59
C LEU A 122 3.27 12.30 -2.01
N GLY A 123 2.37 12.60 -2.94
CA GLY A 123 2.73 12.92 -4.32
C GLY A 123 1.54 12.88 -5.26
N GLY A 124 1.78 12.45 -6.50
CA GLY A 124 0.77 12.36 -7.54
C GLY A 124 1.23 11.46 -8.69
N GLY A 125 0.37 11.34 -9.69
CA GLY A 125 0.61 10.66 -10.94
C GLY A 125 0.96 9.17 -10.85
N THR A 126 1.58 8.71 -11.92
CA THR A 126 2.00 7.31 -12.07
C THR A 126 3.19 6.93 -11.17
N GLY A 127 3.95 7.92 -10.68
CA GLY A 127 5.08 7.72 -9.77
C GLY A 127 4.64 7.22 -8.40
N LEU A 128 3.71 7.93 -7.76
CA LEU A 128 3.17 7.56 -6.45
C LEU A 128 2.43 6.22 -6.50
N SER A 129 1.55 6.00 -7.49
CA SER A 129 0.80 4.74 -7.62
C SER A 129 1.72 3.54 -7.81
N ASN A 130 2.83 3.69 -8.54
CA ASN A 130 3.83 2.64 -8.70
C ASN A 130 4.60 2.38 -7.40
N LEU A 131 5.00 3.43 -6.67
CA LEU A 131 5.60 3.29 -5.33
C LEU A 131 4.67 2.55 -4.36
N LEU A 132 3.39 2.94 -4.31
CA LEU A 132 2.39 2.29 -3.47
C LEU A 132 2.21 0.81 -3.80
N ALA A 133 2.18 0.47 -5.10
CA ALA A 133 2.12 -0.93 -5.55
C ALA A 133 3.33 -1.75 -5.05
N GLY A 134 4.53 -1.16 -5.06
CA GLY A 134 5.74 -1.79 -4.51
C GLY A 134 5.68 -1.96 -2.99
N LEU A 135 5.34 -0.90 -2.26
CA LEU A 135 5.27 -0.89 -0.79
C LEU A 135 4.19 -1.84 -0.25
N LYS A 136 3.07 -2.00 -0.94
CA LYS A 136 1.96 -2.90 -0.59
C LYS A 136 2.41 -4.35 -0.41
N THR A 137 3.46 -4.76 -1.12
CA THR A 137 4.05 -6.10 -0.98
C THR A 137 4.80 -6.29 0.34
N ARG A 138 5.09 -5.22 1.07
CA ARG A 138 5.96 -5.18 2.26
C ARG A 138 5.26 -4.75 3.54
N THR A 139 4.23 -3.91 3.46
CA THR A 139 3.44 -3.46 4.61
C THR A 139 1.99 -3.20 4.19
N SER A 140 1.03 -3.42 5.10
CA SER A 140 -0.37 -3.00 4.92
C SER A 140 -0.70 -1.71 5.67
N ASN A 141 0.31 -1.11 6.33
CA ASN A 141 0.17 0.12 7.10
C ASN A 141 0.59 1.31 6.23
N LEU A 142 -0.04 1.45 5.06
CA LEU A 142 0.25 2.47 4.07
C LEU A 142 -0.81 3.55 4.05
N THR A 143 -0.38 4.79 3.88
CA THR A 143 -1.28 5.90 3.57
C THR A 143 -0.72 6.69 2.40
N GLY A 144 -1.41 6.66 1.26
CA GLY A 144 -1.13 7.54 0.13
C GLY A 144 -1.86 8.87 0.29
N VAL A 145 -1.18 9.99 0.13
CA VAL A 145 -1.77 11.34 0.09
C VAL A 145 -1.52 11.91 -1.29
N VAL A 146 -2.60 12.21 -2.01
CA VAL A 146 -2.53 12.53 -3.44
C VAL A 146 -2.83 14.01 -3.69
N ALA A 147 -2.01 14.67 -4.50
CA ALA A 147 -2.33 15.99 -5.05
C ALA A 147 -3.64 15.91 -5.86
N VAL A 148 -4.53 16.91 -5.70
CA VAL A 148 -5.84 16.95 -6.38
C VAL A 148 -6.01 18.17 -7.28
N THR A 149 -4.90 18.60 -7.88
CA THR A 149 -4.79 19.82 -8.70
C THR A 149 -4.85 19.58 -10.21
N ASP A 150 -4.86 18.33 -10.66
CA ASP A 150 -4.89 17.98 -12.09
C ASP A 150 -6.16 18.52 -12.79
N ASP A 151 -5.91 19.28 -13.86
CA ASP A 151 -6.91 19.90 -14.73
C ASP A 151 -6.90 19.29 -16.15
N GLY A 152 -6.14 18.22 -16.38
CA GLY A 152 -5.93 17.61 -17.68
C GLY A 152 -7.00 16.58 -18.09
N GLY A 153 -7.25 16.51 -19.41
CA GLY A 153 -7.91 15.38 -20.06
C GLY A 153 -9.31 15.03 -19.50
N SER A 154 -9.50 13.76 -19.13
CA SER A 154 -10.78 13.30 -18.56
C SER A 154 -11.00 13.81 -17.14
N THR A 155 -9.94 14.08 -16.39
CA THR A 155 -10.01 14.56 -15.00
C THR A 155 -10.52 15.98 -14.98
N GLY A 156 -9.93 16.87 -15.80
CA GLY A 156 -10.34 18.26 -15.95
C GLY A 156 -11.82 18.42 -16.31
N ARG A 157 -12.30 17.68 -17.32
CA ARG A 157 -13.72 17.73 -17.72
C ARG A 157 -14.69 17.36 -16.59
N LEU A 158 -14.36 16.34 -15.80
CA LEU A 158 -15.21 15.92 -14.67
C LEU A 158 -15.15 16.95 -13.54
N ARG A 159 -13.96 17.46 -13.24
CA ARG A 159 -13.77 18.51 -12.25
C ARG A 159 -14.58 19.77 -12.56
N GLU A 160 -14.55 20.23 -13.82
CA GLU A 160 -15.36 21.39 -14.25
C GLU A 160 -16.86 21.12 -14.23
N SER A 161 -17.29 19.90 -14.59
CA SER A 161 -18.72 19.57 -14.71
C SER A 161 -19.39 19.28 -13.36
N PHE A 162 -18.65 18.74 -12.39
CA PHE A 162 -19.18 18.26 -11.11
C PHE A 162 -18.66 19.04 -9.88
N ASP A 163 -17.80 20.05 -10.09
CA ASP A 163 -17.15 20.82 -9.01
C ASP A 163 -16.44 19.93 -7.98
N VAL A 164 -15.74 18.90 -8.47
CA VAL A 164 -15.00 17.92 -7.65
C VAL A 164 -13.50 18.18 -7.69
N PRO A 165 -12.74 17.79 -6.66
CA PRO A 165 -11.29 17.69 -6.74
C PRO A 165 -10.84 16.80 -7.90
N ALA A 166 -9.59 16.96 -8.35
CA ALA A 166 -9.06 16.10 -9.41
C ALA A 166 -9.04 14.63 -8.96
N VAL A 167 -9.75 13.78 -9.71
CA VAL A 167 -9.94 12.35 -9.37
C VAL A 167 -8.91 11.41 -9.98
N GLY A 168 -8.21 11.81 -11.05
CA GLY A 168 -7.35 10.93 -11.85
C GLY A 168 -6.28 10.22 -11.02
N ASP A 169 -5.31 10.97 -10.50
CA ASP A 169 -4.20 10.43 -9.70
C ASP A 169 -4.67 9.69 -8.44
N LEU A 170 -5.77 10.17 -7.84
CA LEU A 170 -6.39 9.53 -6.70
C LEU A 170 -6.89 8.13 -7.06
N THR A 171 -7.56 7.98 -8.21
CA THR A 171 -8.05 6.69 -8.69
C THR A 171 -6.92 5.73 -9.07
N ASP A 172 -5.80 6.23 -9.60
CA ASP A 172 -4.62 5.41 -9.88
C ASP A 172 -3.98 4.87 -8.60
N CYS A 173 -3.93 5.68 -7.53
CA CYS A 173 -3.45 5.25 -6.21
C CYS A 173 -4.42 4.26 -5.54
N LEU A 174 -5.73 4.51 -5.61
CA LEU A 174 -6.76 3.58 -5.14
C LEU A 174 -6.64 2.22 -5.85
N ALA A 175 -6.47 2.24 -7.17
CA ALA A 175 -6.25 1.04 -7.97
C ALA A 175 -4.98 0.29 -7.55
N ALA A 176 -3.87 0.99 -7.27
CA ALA A 176 -2.62 0.37 -6.83
C ALA A 176 -2.76 -0.37 -5.49
N LEU A 177 -3.58 0.14 -4.56
CA LEU A 177 -3.77 -0.46 -3.24
C LEU A 177 -4.90 -1.50 -3.14
N SER A 178 -5.76 -1.64 -4.15
CA SER A 178 -6.89 -2.59 -4.13
C SER A 178 -6.43 -4.05 -4.12
N GLU A 179 -6.95 -4.86 -3.19
CA GLU A 179 -6.70 -6.32 -3.11
C GLU A 179 -7.72 -7.14 -3.91
N VAL A 180 -8.68 -6.49 -4.56
CA VAL A 180 -9.72 -7.16 -5.35
C VAL A 180 -9.14 -7.60 -6.70
N GLU A 181 -9.37 -8.87 -7.05
CA GLU A 181 -8.89 -9.45 -8.30
C GLU A 181 -9.41 -8.65 -9.51
N ARG A 182 -8.50 -8.32 -10.44
CA ARG A 182 -8.76 -7.51 -11.64
C ARG A 182 -9.32 -6.09 -11.41
N MET A 183 -9.52 -5.66 -10.16
CA MET A 183 -9.98 -4.30 -9.87
C MET A 183 -9.02 -3.21 -10.36
N PRO A 184 -7.68 -3.35 -10.24
CA PRO A 184 -6.77 -2.35 -10.79
C PRO A 184 -6.89 -2.20 -12.32
N GLU A 185 -7.16 -3.29 -13.05
CA GLU A 185 -7.40 -3.26 -14.50
C GLU A 185 -8.72 -2.55 -14.82
N LEU A 186 -9.78 -2.86 -14.05
CA LEU A 186 -11.09 -2.25 -14.22
C LEU A 186 -11.05 -0.74 -13.94
N MET A 187 -10.42 -0.30 -12.85
CA MET A 187 -10.26 1.11 -12.51
C MET A 187 -9.57 1.90 -13.63
N LYS A 188 -8.59 1.28 -14.29
CA LYS A 188 -7.84 1.87 -15.41
C LYS A 188 -8.52 1.73 -16.77
N TYR A 189 -9.65 1.01 -16.85
CA TYR A 189 -10.36 0.83 -18.10
C TYR A 189 -10.86 2.17 -18.64
N ARG A 190 -10.37 2.54 -19.83
CA ARG A 190 -10.79 3.75 -20.54
C ARG A 190 -11.83 3.40 -21.60
N PHE A 191 -13.01 4.01 -21.51
CA PHE A 191 -14.08 3.83 -22.48
C PHE A 191 -13.64 4.37 -23.86
N ARG A 192 -13.76 3.54 -24.89
CA ARG A 192 -13.39 3.90 -26.29
C ARG A 192 -14.59 4.32 -27.14
N ARG A 193 -15.80 4.03 -26.68
CA ARG A 193 -17.07 4.20 -27.40
C ARG A 193 -18.15 4.65 -26.41
N GLY A 194 -19.24 5.21 -26.95
CA GLY A 194 -20.34 5.77 -26.18
C GLY A 194 -20.23 7.28 -26.08
N GLU A 195 -21.24 7.99 -26.55
CA GLU A 195 -21.35 9.44 -26.44
C GLU A 195 -21.34 9.86 -24.96
N GLY A 196 -20.60 10.90 -24.61
CA GLY A 196 -20.39 11.33 -23.22
C GLY A 196 -19.49 10.42 -22.36
N LEU A 197 -19.33 9.14 -22.71
CA LEU A 197 -18.47 8.19 -21.98
C LEU A 197 -17.07 8.04 -22.58
N ALA A 198 -16.94 8.16 -23.91
CA ALA A 198 -15.69 7.99 -24.61
C ALA A 198 -14.60 8.92 -24.04
N GLY A 199 -13.45 8.33 -23.72
CA GLY A 199 -12.32 9.04 -23.13
C GLY A 199 -12.31 9.08 -21.59
N HIS A 200 -13.42 8.78 -20.90
CA HIS A 200 -13.44 8.64 -19.44
C HIS A 200 -12.87 7.29 -18.99
N THR A 201 -12.34 7.24 -17.76
CA THR A 201 -11.97 5.98 -17.10
C THR A 201 -13.08 5.53 -16.16
N PHE A 202 -13.24 4.22 -15.97
CA PHE A 202 -14.18 3.69 -14.98
C PHE A 202 -13.86 4.21 -13.58
N GLY A 203 -12.58 4.25 -13.18
CA GLY A 203 -12.19 4.76 -11.86
C GLY A 203 -12.64 6.19 -11.59
N ASN A 204 -12.48 7.08 -12.58
CA ASN A 204 -12.92 8.48 -12.44
C ASN A 204 -14.44 8.57 -12.30
N LEU A 205 -15.19 7.87 -13.15
CA LEU A 205 -16.65 7.85 -13.08
C LEU A 205 -17.15 7.21 -11.79
N PHE A 206 -16.49 6.16 -11.31
CA PHE A 206 -16.79 5.51 -10.04
C PHE A 206 -16.67 6.49 -8.87
N LEU A 207 -15.56 7.23 -8.79
CA LEU A 207 -15.34 8.16 -7.68
C LEU A 207 -16.28 9.37 -7.75
N VAL A 208 -16.54 9.91 -8.94
CA VAL A 208 -17.55 10.96 -9.15
C VAL A 208 -18.94 10.46 -8.78
N SER A 209 -19.28 9.21 -9.12
CA SER A 209 -20.58 8.63 -8.74
C SER A 209 -20.74 8.51 -7.22
N LEU A 210 -19.68 8.16 -6.50
CA LEU A 210 -19.70 8.14 -5.03
C LEU A 210 -19.85 9.54 -4.45
N PHE A 211 -19.22 10.54 -5.06
CA PHE A 211 -19.41 11.94 -4.67
C PHE A 211 -20.86 12.38 -4.86
N GLU A 212 -21.45 12.17 -6.04
CA GLU A 212 -22.87 12.49 -6.31
C GLU A 212 -23.83 11.82 -5.33
N LEU A 213 -23.52 10.61 -4.87
CA LEU A 213 -24.34 9.89 -3.89
C LEU A 213 -24.20 10.44 -2.46
N THR A 214 -23.04 10.98 -2.10
CA THR A 214 -22.72 11.38 -0.73
C THR A 214 -22.84 12.88 -0.49
N GLY A 215 -22.68 13.70 -1.53
CA GLY A 215 -22.56 15.15 -1.43
C GLY A 215 -21.29 15.63 -0.70
N ASP A 216 -20.38 14.73 -0.32
CA ASP A 216 -19.15 15.02 0.40
C ASP A 216 -18.02 14.14 -0.15
N PHE A 217 -17.02 14.78 -0.76
CA PHE A 217 -15.89 14.07 -1.36
C PHE A 217 -15.08 13.29 -0.33
N ALA A 218 -15.00 13.76 0.93
CA ALA A 218 -14.34 13.02 1.99
C ALA A 218 -15.07 11.70 2.29
N GLU A 219 -16.40 11.71 2.31
CA GLU A 219 -17.18 10.48 2.49
C GLU A 219 -17.13 9.57 1.25
N ALA A 220 -17.14 10.15 0.04
CA ALA A 220 -16.94 9.40 -1.20
C ALA A 220 -15.63 8.61 -1.19
N VAL A 221 -14.53 9.22 -0.74
CA VAL A 221 -13.23 8.54 -0.59
C VAL A 221 -13.28 7.47 0.49
N ARG A 222 -13.94 7.72 1.64
CA ARG A 222 -14.15 6.69 2.67
C ARG A 222 -14.99 5.51 2.17
N MET A 223 -15.96 5.75 1.30
CA MET A 223 -16.74 4.69 0.65
C MET A 223 -15.89 3.91 -0.36
N ALA A 224 -15.09 4.60 -1.18
CA ALA A 224 -14.19 3.98 -2.14
C ALA A 224 -13.20 3.03 -1.45
N ASP A 225 -12.62 3.44 -0.32
CA ASP A 225 -11.71 2.63 0.49
C ASP A 225 -12.35 1.29 0.92
N ARG A 226 -13.62 1.34 1.37
CA ARG A 226 -14.40 0.14 1.76
C ARG A 226 -14.71 -0.77 0.59
N VAL A 227 -15.16 -0.21 -0.54
CA VAL A 227 -15.57 -0.98 -1.74
C VAL A 227 -14.38 -1.65 -2.39
N LEU A 228 -13.23 -0.97 -2.45
CA LEU A 228 -12.03 -1.46 -3.14
C LEU A 228 -11.15 -2.37 -2.29
N ALA A 229 -11.50 -2.57 -1.01
CA ALA A 229 -10.78 -3.40 -0.04
C ALA A 229 -9.26 -3.14 -0.07
N LEU A 230 -8.88 -1.90 0.21
CA LEU A 230 -7.48 -1.46 0.10
C LEU A 230 -6.57 -2.11 1.15
N SER A 231 -5.31 -2.27 0.78
CA SER A 231 -4.22 -2.64 1.68
C SER A 231 -3.46 -1.38 2.10
N GLY A 232 -3.98 -0.73 3.14
CA GLY A 232 -3.64 0.65 3.49
C GLY A 232 -4.82 1.56 3.23
N ALA A 233 -4.55 2.84 3.02
CA ALA A 233 -5.55 3.85 2.69
C ALA A 233 -4.99 4.85 1.68
N VAL A 234 -5.86 5.50 0.92
CA VAL A 234 -5.51 6.61 0.02
C VAL A 234 -6.47 7.77 0.30
N TYR A 235 -5.91 8.96 0.46
CA TYR A 235 -6.66 10.18 0.69
C TYR A 235 -6.18 11.29 -0.25
N PRO A 236 -7.05 12.22 -0.64
CA PRO A 236 -6.62 13.45 -1.27
C PRO A 236 -5.89 14.34 -0.26
N SER A 237 -5.01 15.21 -0.76
CA SER A 237 -4.36 16.28 0.02
C SER A 237 -5.38 17.26 0.63
N THR A 238 -6.49 17.50 -0.08
CA THR A 238 -7.69 18.16 0.42
C THR A 238 -8.94 17.53 -0.21
N PRO A 239 -10.07 17.37 0.52
CA PRO A 239 -11.31 16.92 -0.08
C PRO A 239 -12.05 18.03 -0.85
N HIS A 240 -11.51 19.25 -0.92
CA HIS A 240 -12.14 20.40 -1.59
C HIS A 240 -11.44 20.73 -2.91
N PRO A 241 -12.18 21.25 -3.92
CA PRO A 241 -11.58 21.74 -5.15
C PRO A 241 -10.54 22.82 -4.85
N ALA A 242 -9.30 22.61 -5.32
CA ALA A 242 -8.20 23.56 -5.20
C ALA A 242 -7.47 23.68 -6.53
N ARG A 243 -7.08 24.89 -6.92
CA ARG A 243 -6.34 25.19 -8.15
C ARG A 243 -4.86 25.35 -7.82
N LEU A 244 -4.00 24.87 -8.69
CA LEU A 244 -2.56 25.09 -8.57
C LEU A 244 -2.20 26.40 -9.28
N VAL A 245 -1.46 27.25 -8.59
CA VAL A 245 -0.95 28.50 -9.14
C VAL A 245 0.57 28.51 -9.01
N ALA A 246 1.25 28.92 -10.08
CA ALA A 246 2.69 29.08 -10.13
C ALA A 246 3.07 30.54 -10.38
N GLU A 247 4.19 30.94 -9.77
CA GLU A 247 4.93 32.14 -10.14
C GLU A 247 6.21 31.69 -10.86
N LEU A 248 6.41 32.16 -12.09
CA LEU A 248 7.62 31.90 -12.87
C LEU A 248 8.76 32.83 -12.43
N GLU A 249 10.01 32.53 -12.78
CA GLU A 249 11.17 33.39 -12.48
C GLU A 249 11.03 34.82 -13.03
N GLY A 250 10.27 35.00 -14.12
CA GLY A 250 9.93 36.32 -14.68
C GLY A 250 8.87 37.10 -13.89
N GLY A 251 8.31 36.55 -12.81
CA GLY A 251 7.23 37.14 -12.01
C GLY A 251 5.83 36.92 -12.58
N GLU A 252 5.71 36.26 -13.73
CA GLU A 252 4.41 35.90 -14.33
C GLU A 252 3.67 34.88 -13.46
N ARG A 253 2.37 35.10 -13.26
CA ARG A 253 1.46 34.20 -12.56
C ARG A 253 0.71 33.32 -13.56
N VAL A 254 0.82 32.01 -13.40
CA VAL A 254 0.16 30.99 -14.25
C VAL A 254 -0.75 30.13 -13.38
N GLU A 255 -1.97 29.89 -13.83
CA GLU A 255 -2.97 29.10 -13.11
C GLU A 255 -3.33 27.83 -13.89
N GLY A 256 -3.39 26.70 -13.17
CA GLY A 256 -3.70 25.39 -13.73
C GLY A 256 -2.45 24.57 -14.07
N GLU A 257 -2.48 23.29 -13.73
CA GLU A 257 -1.36 22.36 -13.94
C GLU A 257 -0.97 22.25 -15.42
N SER A 258 -1.97 22.11 -16.29
CA SER A 258 -1.77 22.02 -17.73
C SER A 258 -1.20 23.32 -18.31
N ALA A 259 -1.52 24.47 -17.73
CA ALA A 259 -0.99 25.76 -18.16
C ALA A 259 0.47 25.91 -17.72
N ILE A 260 0.79 25.56 -16.47
CA ILE A 260 2.16 25.58 -15.93
C ILE A 260 3.10 24.78 -16.82
N ARG A 261 2.73 23.56 -17.21
CA ARG A 261 3.55 22.71 -18.09
C ARG A 261 3.76 23.26 -19.50
N ARG A 262 2.88 24.14 -19.99
CA ARG A 262 2.98 24.76 -21.33
C ARG A 262 3.66 26.12 -21.31
N SER A 263 3.78 26.74 -20.13
CA SER A 263 4.35 28.07 -20.03
C SER A 263 5.87 28.02 -20.17
N PRO A 264 6.46 28.91 -20.99
CA PRO A 264 7.91 29.00 -21.08
C PRO A 264 8.49 29.65 -19.81
N GLY A 265 9.59 29.10 -19.31
CA GLY A 265 10.31 29.64 -18.15
C GLY A 265 10.24 28.74 -16.92
N ARG A 266 11.13 28.99 -15.97
CA ARG A 266 11.28 28.15 -14.77
C ARG A 266 10.29 28.57 -13.70
N VAL A 267 9.71 27.58 -13.02
CA VAL A 267 8.84 27.80 -11.87
C VAL A 267 9.68 28.27 -10.67
N ARG A 268 9.33 29.42 -10.10
CA ARG A 268 9.95 29.96 -8.87
C ARG A 268 9.29 29.38 -7.62
N ARG A 269 7.95 29.40 -7.57
CA ARG A 269 7.17 28.82 -6.46
C ARG A 269 5.76 28.46 -6.90
N VAL A 270 5.11 27.58 -6.13
CA VAL A 270 3.71 27.20 -6.31
C VAL A 270 2.90 27.29 -5.02
N TRP A 271 1.60 27.56 -5.14
CA TRP A 271 0.64 27.55 -4.04
C TRP A 271 -0.73 27.04 -4.51
N LEU A 272 -1.62 26.78 -3.55
CA LEU A 272 -3.01 26.39 -3.83
C LEU A 272 -3.93 27.60 -3.70
N GLU A 273 -4.97 27.64 -4.51
CA GLU A 273 -6.10 28.54 -4.33
C GLU A 273 -7.40 27.74 -4.22
N PRO A 274 -8.14 27.82 -3.08
CA PRO A 274 -7.88 28.66 -1.89
C PRO A 274 -6.60 28.23 -1.12
N GLU A 275 -5.99 29.17 -0.37
CA GLU A 275 -4.69 28.97 0.30
C GLU A 275 -4.73 28.05 1.54
N ASP A 276 -5.87 27.97 2.23
CA ASP A 276 -6.05 27.11 3.41
C ASP A 276 -7.15 26.05 3.17
N PRO A 277 -6.94 25.13 2.21
CA PRO A 277 -7.91 24.08 1.95
C PRO A 277 -7.90 23.09 3.13
N PRO A 278 -9.06 22.58 3.55
CA PRO A 278 -9.15 21.68 4.70
C PRO A 278 -8.47 20.34 4.38
N VAL A 279 -8.05 19.63 5.43
CA VAL A 279 -7.39 18.32 5.32
C VAL A 279 -8.22 17.28 6.07
N MET A 280 -8.33 16.07 5.51
CA MET A 280 -9.00 14.97 6.18
C MET A 280 -8.26 14.57 7.48
N PRO A 281 -8.94 14.45 8.64
CA PRO A 281 -8.31 14.09 9.91
C PRO A 281 -7.53 12.76 9.88
N GLU A 282 -7.94 11.83 9.03
CA GLU A 282 -7.30 10.55 8.77
C GLU A 282 -5.85 10.72 8.32
N VAL A 283 -5.58 11.74 7.49
CA VAL A 283 -4.24 12.04 6.98
C VAL A 283 -3.34 12.55 8.10
N LEU A 284 -3.85 13.46 8.94
CA LEU A 284 -3.11 13.99 10.08
C LEU A 284 -2.76 12.87 11.08
N ARG A 285 -3.73 12.00 11.40
CA ARG A 285 -3.49 10.82 12.25
C ARG A 285 -2.49 9.83 11.66
N ALA A 286 -2.47 9.69 10.33
CA ALA A 286 -1.49 8.84 9.66
C ALA A 286 -0.07 9.40 9.81
N LEU A 287 0.10 10.72 9.63
CA LEU A 287 1.38 11.41 9.81
C LEU A 287 1.89 11.37 11.25
N GLU A 288 1.01 11.50 12.24
CA GLU A 288 1.36 11.37 13.67
C GLU A 288 1.92 9.99 14.03
N ARG A 289 1.40 8.94 13.37
CA ARG A 289 1.77 7.54 13.66
C ARG A 289 2.86 7.01 12.73
N ALA A 290 3.19 7.76 11.68
CA ALA A 290 4.14 7.36 10.67
C ALA A 290 5.52 7.09 11.29
N ARG A 291 6.23 6.10 10.74
CA ARG A 291 7.66 5.92 10.98
C ARG A 291 8.50 6.50 9.84
N LEU A 292 7.91 6.50 8.65
CA LEU A 292 8.50 7.02 7.43
C LEU A 292 7.46 7.85 6.69
N VAL A 293 7.88 9.01 6.22
CA VAL A 293 7.15 9.84 5.26
C VAL A 293 7.99 9.91 3.99
N VAL A 294 7.36 9.61 2.85
CA VAL A 294 8.00 9.63 1.53
C VAL A 294 7.38 10.74 0.71
N LEU A 295 8.20 11.63 0.15
CA LEU A 295 7.79 12.65 -0.79
C LEU A 295 8.16 12.19 -2.21
N GLY A 296 7.15 12.06 -3.07
CA GLY A 296 7.29 11.54 -4.42
C GLY A 296 7.44 10.01 -4.48
N PRO A 297 7.86 9.48 -5.65
CA PRO A 297 8.25 10.22 -6.85
C PRO A 297 7.02 10.79 -7.61
N GLY A 298 7.25 11.81 -8.42
CA GLY A 298 6.23 12.45 -9.26
C GLY A 298 6.70 13.83 -9.74
N SER A 299 5.96 14.46 -10.65
CA SER A 299 6.24 15.81 -11.13
C SER A 299 6.44 16.79 -9.97
N LEU A 300 7.55 17.54 -9.98
CA LEU A 300 8.02 18.27 -8.81
C LEU A 300 7.00 19.32 -8.36
N PHE A 301 6.60 20.20 -9.28
CA PHE A 301 5.77 21.36 -8.98
C PHE A 301 4.27 21.08 -9.10
N THR A 302 3.89 20.01 -9.81
CA THR A 302 2.49 19.68 -10.09
C THR A 302 1.96 18.45 -9.33
N SER A 303 2.84 17.59 -8.78
CA SER A 303 2.45 16.40 -8.00
C SER A 303 3.04 16.37 -6.59
N VAL A 304 4.37 16.49 -6.46
CA VAL A 304 5.04 16.32 -5.17
C VAL A 304 4.76 17.50 -4.25
N ILE A 305 5.10 18.72 -4.67
CA ILE A 305 4.88 19.92 -3.85
C ILE A 305 3.39 20.10 -3.51
N PRO A 306 2.44 20.03 -4.48
CA PRO A 306 1.02 20.24 -4.20
C PRO A 306 0.42 19.24 -3.20
N SER A 307 0.95 18.02 -3.13
CA SER A 307 0.47 17.00 -2.20
C SER A 307 0.61 17.37 -0.72
N PHE A 308 1.51 18.30 -0.39
CA PHE A 308 1.73 18.78 0.96
C PHE A 308 1.49 20.27 1.14
N LEU A 309 1.05 21.02 0.11
CA LEU A 309 0.79 22.45 0.22
C LEU A 309 -0.29 22.86 1.25
N PRO A 310 -1.34 22.07 1.55
CA PRO A 310 -2.32 22.48 2.56
C PRO A 310 -1.64 22.82 3.91
N PRO A 311 -1.92 23.98 4.53
CA PRO A 311 -1.18 24.44 5.71
C PRO A 311 -1.18 23.45 6.87
N ALA A 312 -2.31 22.77 7.13
CA ALA A 312 -2.40 21.74 8.16
C ALA A 312 -1.49 20.53 7.87
N LEU A 313 -1.30 20.15 6.59
CA LEU A 313 -0.38 19.10 6.18
C LEU A 313 1.07 19.52 6.38
N ARG A 314 1.46 20.71 5.91
CA ARG A 314 2.82 21.25 6.13
C ARG A 314 3.17 21.28 7.61
N ALA A 315 2.28 21.85 8.44
CA ALA A 315 2.50 21.93 9.88
C ALA A 315 2.61 20.54 10.55
N ALA A 316 1.92 19.52 10.03
CA ALA A 316 2.08 18.14 10.52
C ALA A 316 3.42 17.52 10.10
N LEU A 317 3.87 17.78 8.86
CA LEU A 317 5.15 17.32 8.33
C LEU A 317 6.36 18.03 8.97
N GLU A 318 6.23 19.30 9.32
CA GLU A 318 7.26 20.04 10.06
C GLU A 318 7.48 19.42 11.46
N ARG A 319 6.40 19.00 12.12
CA ARG A 319 6.41 18.47 13.49
C ARG A 319 6.57 16.95 13.59
N THR A 320 6.42 16.21 12.50
CA THR A 320 6.43 14.74 12.58
C THR A 320 7.82 14.21 12.98
N PRO A 321 7.89 13.27 13.95
CA PRO A 321 9.14 12.60 14.30
C PRO A 321 9.52 11.50 13.29
N ALA A 322 8.65 11.21 12.31
CA ALA A 322 8.93 10.25 11.25
C ALA A 322 10.13 10.72 10.42
N ARG A 323 10.90 9.76 9.90
CA ARG A 323 11.93 10.04 8.91
C ARG A 323 11.27 10.54 7.64
N LEU A 324 11.69 11.71 7.16
CA LEU A 324 11.18 12.31 5.93
C LEU A 324 12.18 12.05 4.79
N VAL A 325 11.73 11.35 3.75
CA VAL A 325 12.59 10.95 2.63
C VAL A 325 12.03 11.49 1.32
N TYR A 326 12.82 12.24 0.57
CA TYR A 326 12.46 12.70 -0.78
C TYR A 326 13.01 11.74 -1.84
N VAL A 327 12.19 11.37 -2.82
CA VAL A 327 12.59 10.57 -3.98
C VAL A 327 12.68 11.49 -5.19
N THR A 328 13.89 11.73 -5.68
CA THR A 328 14.14 12.60 -6.84
C THR A 328 13.66 11.96 -8.13
N ASN A 329 13.23 12.77 -9.09
CA ASN A 329 12.86 12.30 -10.42
C ASN A 329 14.09 11.76 -11.17
N VAL A 330 13.87 10.79 -12.06
CA VAL A 330 14.96 10.19 -12.87
C VAL A 330 15.27 11.05 -14.09
N MET A 331 14.24 11.68 -14.65
CA MET A 331 14.31 12.55 -15.83
C MET A 331 13.73 13.93 -15.47
N THR A 332 14.22 14.97 -16.13
CA THR A 332 13.62 16.31 -16.09
C THR A 332 12.30 16.30 -16.85
N GLU A 333 11.39 17.20 -16.47
CA GLU A 333 10.10 17.39 -17.12
C GLU A 333 10.04 18.76 -17.82
N PRO A 334 9.67 18.82 -19.11
CA PRO A 334 9.67 20.08 -19.85
C PRO A 334 8.64 21.05 -19.28
N GLY A 335 9.02 22.31 -19.15
CA GLY A 335 8.19 23.37 -18.55
C GLY A 335 8.13 23.36 -17.02
N GLU A 336 8.59 22.30 -16.35
CA GLU A 336 8.63 22.23 -14.89
C GLU A 336 10.05 22.28 -14.33
N THR A 337 10.92 21.38 -14.79
CA THR A 337 12.23 21.15 -14.18
C THR A 337 13.37 21.21 -15.19
N ASP A 338 13.22 22.02 -16.23
CA ASP A 338 14.25 22.23 -17.25
C ASP A 338 15.56 22.68 -16.61
N GLY A 339 16.64 21.94 -16.89
CA GLY A 339 17.98 22.21 -16.38
C GLY A 339 18.14 22.05 -14.86
N MET A 340 17.15 21.50 -14.14
CA MET A 340 17.27 21.24 -12.71
C MET A 340 18.01 19.93 -12.46
N ASP A 341 19.09 20.01 -11.68
CA ASP A 341 19.77 18.85 -11.11
C ASP A 341 19.01 18.31 -9.87
N ALA A 342 19.50 17.21 -9.31
CA ALA A 342 18.90 16.59 -8.14
C ALA A 342 18.90 17.52 -6.92
N TYR A 343 19.90 18.40 -6.80
CA TYR A 343 20.01 19.33 -5.68
C TYR A 343 18.96 20.43 -5.77
N ALA A 344 18.73 20.98 -6.96
CA ALA A 344 17.68 21.96 -7.23
C ALA A 344 16.28 21.40 -6.93
N HIS A 345 16.04 20.11 -7.25
CA HIS A 345 14.80 19.42 -6.86
C HIS A 345 14.64 19.35 -5.33
N TYR A 346 15.68 18.88 -4.63
CA TYR A 346 15.68 18.82 -3.17
C TYR A 346 15.45 20.20 -2.53
N LYS A 347 16.10 21.24 -3.06
CA LYS A 347 15.97 22.62 -2.60
C LYS A 347 14.55 23.14 -2.75
N ALA A 348 13.92 22.93 -3.91
CA ALA A 348 12.53 23.31 -4.12
C ALA A 348 11.59 22.63 -3.11
N VAL A 349 11.76 21.33 -2.86
CA VAL A 349 10.97 20.62 -1.84
C VAL A 349 11.20 21.19 -0.45
N ALA A 350 12.46 21.39 -0.05
CA ALA A 350 12.81 21.88 1.28
C ALA A 350 12.28 23.30 1.55
N GLU A 351 12.29 24.16 0.52
CA GLU A 351 11.79 25.54 0.60
C GLU A 351 10.26 25.59 0.72
N HIS A 352 9.53 24.81 -0.08
CA HIS A 352 8.06 24.78 -0.01
C HIS A 352 7.55 24.06 1.24
N LEU A 353 8.31 23.10 1.76
CA LEU A 353 7.94 22.37 2.96
C LEU A 353 8.25 23.13 4.26
N GLY A 354 9.20 24.07 4.24
CA GLY A 354 9.72 24.73 5.46
C GLY A 354 10.62 23.83 6.32
N ARG A 355 10.92 22.61 5.84
CA ARG A 355 11.77 21.62 6.51
C ARG A 355 12.61 20.87 5.47
N ARG A 356 13.87 20.59 5.80
CA ARG A 356 14.75 19.73 4.99
C ARG A 356 14.34 18.25 5.15
N PRO A 357 14.19 17.48 4.05
CA PRO A 357 14.14 16.02 4.13
C PRO A 357 15.34 15.44 4.90
N ASP A 358 15.12 14.39 5.69
CA ASP A 358 16.17 13.66 6.41
C ASP A 358 17.08 12.88 5.45
N ALA A 359 16.55 12.46 4.31
CA ALA A 359 17.32 11.84 3.25
C ALA A 359 16.73 12.11 1.86
N VAL A 360 17.58 12.03 0.84
CA VAL A 360 17.21 12.15 -0.57
C VAL A 360 17.66 10.90 -1.32
N LEU A 361 16.76 10.25 -2.05
CA LEU A 361 17.07 9.12 -2.92
C LEU A 361 17.30 9.62 -4.34
N VAL A 362 18.47 9.31 -4.89
CA VAL A 362 18.88 9.71 -6.23
C VAL A 362 19.28 8.49 -7.04
N HIS A 363 18.70 8.36 -8.23
CA HIS A 363 19.10 7.33 -9.17
C HIS A 363 20.43 7.69 -9.85
N THR A 364 21.42 6.82 -9.74
CA THR A 364 22.77 7.05 -10.32
C THR A 364 23.23 5.93 -11.25
N ALA A 365 22.42 4.88 -11.43
CA ALA A 365 22.78 3.78 -12.32
C ALA A 365 22.62 4.17 -13.80
N PRO A 366 23.38 3.54 -14.73
CA PRO A 366 23.23 3.79 -16.16
C PRO A 366 21.82 3.47 -16.67
N LEU A 367 21.28 4.36 -17.50
CA LEU A 367 20.01 4.17 -18.20
C LEU A 367 20.24 3.65 -19.62
N ASP A 368 19.26 2.93 -20.16
CA ASP A 368 19.30 2.41 -21.52
C ASP A 368 19.40 3.54 -22.55
N ALA A 369 20.38 3.49 -23.45
CA ALA A 369 20.64 4.54 -24.42
C ALA A 369 19.47 4.75 -25.40
N GLY A 370 18.75 3.69 -25.76
CA GLY A 370 17.57 3.77 -26.63
C GLY A 370 16.36 4.41 -25.93
N ALA A 371 16.21 4.22 -24.62
CA ALA A 371 15.27 4.97 -23.82
C ALA A 371 15.66 6.45 -23.73
N LEU A 372 16.93 6.77 -23.45
CA LEU A 372 17.41 8.15 -23.35
C LEU A 372 17.21 8.95 -24.64
N ALA A 373 17.48 8.34 -25.80
CA ALA A 373 17.27 9.00 -27.10
C ALA A 373 15.80 9.44 -27.29
N ARG A 374 14.84 8.57 -26.93
CA ARG A 374 13.41 8.87 -27.03
C ARG A 374 12.97 9.99 -26.09
N TYR A 375 13.49 10.01 -24.86
CA TYR A 375 13.20 11.10 -23.93
C TYR A 375 13.83 12.42 -24.40
N ALA A 376 15.02 12.38 -25.00
CA ALA A 376 15.65 13.57 -25.57
C ALA A 376 14.86 14.17 -26.74
N GLU A 377 14.18 13.35 -27.56
CA GLU A 377 13.25 13.82 -28.60
C GLU A 377 12.06 14.61 -28.03
N GLU A 378 11.68 14.34 -26.78
CA GLU A 378 10.64 15.07 -26.03
C GLU A 378 11.21 16.19 -25.14
N GLY A 379 12.50 16.53 -25.28
CA GLY A 379 13.16 17.57 -24.46
C GLY A 379 13.44 17.15 -23.01
N GLN A 380 13.39 15.85 -22.69
CA GLN A 380 13.64 15.32 -21.36
C GLN A 380 15.05 14.76 -21.24
N HIS A 381 15.73 15.08 -20.14
CA HIS A 381 17.11 14.68 -19.88
C HIS A 381 17.24 14.00 -18.51
N PRO A 382 18.21 13.10 -18.31
CA PRO A 382 18.48 12.57 -16.97
C PRO A 382 18.76 13.69 -15.98
N VAL A 383 18.18 13.60 -14.78
CA VAL A 383 18.46 14.54 -13.70
C VAL A 383 19.92 14.36 -13.27
N ALA A 384 20.73 15.41 -13.44
CA ALA A 384 22.13 15.39 -13.06
C ALA A 384 22.28 15.27 -11.53
N TYR A 385 23.37 14.65 -11.09
CA TYR A 385 23.69 14.50 -9.68
C TYR A 385 25.13 14.94 -9.41
N ASP A 386 25.28 15.92 -8.51
CA ASP A 386 26.54 16.33 -7.91
C ASP A 386 26.43 16.18 -6.38
N PRO A 387 27.27 15.38 -5.71
CA PRO A 387 27.24 15.21 -4.27
C PRO A 387 27.69 16.45 -3.47
N ALA A 388 28.48 17.36 -4.06
CA ALA A 388 29.12 18.44 -3.31
C ALA A 388 28.11 19.43 -2.68
N PRO A 389 27.06 19.90 -3.38
CA PRO A 389 26.02 20.75 -2.79
C PRO A 389 25.26 20.08 -1.65
N PHE A 390 24.94 18.78 -1.76
CA PHE A 390 24.25 18.04 -0.69
C PHE A 390 25.11 17.90 0.56
N ALA A 391 26.42 17.66 0.38
CA ALA A 391 27.37 17.57 1.49
C ALA A 391 27.50 18.91 2.23
N ALA A 392 27.51 20.02 1.50
CA ALA A 392 27.51 21.36 2.10
C ALA A 392 26.23 21.65 2.91
N ASP A 393 25.09 21.11 2.46
CA ASP A 393 23.79 21.24 3.14
C ASP A 393 23.57 20.20 4.27
N GLY A 394 24.51 19.27 4.44
CA GLY A 394 24.49 18.24 5.49
C GLY A 394 23.36 17.21 5.36
N VAL A 395 22.73 17.10 4.19
CA VAL A 395 21.64 16.15 3.95
C VAL A 395 22.19 14.80 3.50
N ARG A 396 21.59 13.70 3.99
CA ARG A 396 22.00 12.35 3.60
C ARG A 396 21.45 12.01 2.22
N VAL A 397 22.33 11.69 1.28
CA VAL A 397 21.95 11.16 -0.04
C VAL A 397 22.08 9.64 -0.06
N VAL A 398 21.11 8.98 -0.69
CA VAL A 398 21.16 7.56 -1.03
C VAL A 398 21.23 7.45 -2.53
N GLU A 399 22.40 7.04 -2.99
CA GLU A 399 22.65 6.76 -4.39
C GLU A 399 22.35 5.30 -4.68
N GLY A 400 21.76 5.02 -5.84
CA GLY A 400 21.56 3.63 -6.24
C GLY A 400 20.78 3.42 -7.51
N ASP A 401 20.57 2.13 -7.81
CA ASP A 401 19.71 1.69 -8.89
C ASP A 401 18.26 1.62 -8.41
N PHE A 402 17.52 2.72 -8.58
CA PHE A 402 16.10 2.80 -8.26
C PHE A 402 15.16 2.79 -9.47
N ALA A 403 15.67 2.64 -10.69
CA ALA A 403 14.88 2.71 -11.90
C ALA A 403 14.89 1.39 -12.68
N TYR A 404 13.96 1.27 -13.62
CA TYR A 404 14.08 0.35 -14.74
C TYR A 404 13.78 1.11 -16.04
N ALA A 405 14.57 0.80 -17.06
CA ALA A 405 14.38 1.31 -18.41
C ALA A 405 13.96 0.13 -19.30
N ARG A 406 12.68 0.06 -19.64
CA ARG A 406 12.19 -0.80 -20.74
C ARG A 406 11.65 0.11 -21.85
N ALA A 407 10.33 0.18 -21.99
CA ALA A 407 9.68 1.13 -22.90
C ALA A 407 9.68 2.56 -22.35
N PHE A 408 9.71 2.75 -21.03
CA PHE A 408 9.75 4.05 -20.36
C PHE A 408 10.77 4.01 -19.23
N VAL A 409 11.32 5.16 -18.86
CA VAL A 409 12.18 5.32 -17.68
C VAL A 409 11.28 5.61 -16.49
N ARG A 410 11.21 4.67 -15.54
CA ARG A 410 10.41 4.81 -14.31
C ARG A 410 11.14 4.20 -13.14
N HIS A 411 10.76 4.63 -11.93
CA HIS A 411 11.21 3.96 -10.71
C HIS A 411 10.78 2.49 -10.69
N ASP A 412 11.67 1.61 -10.27
CA ASP A 412 11.35 0.21 -10.00
C ASP A 412 10.67 0.13 -8.63
N PRO A 413 9.40 -0.34 -8.58
CA PRO A 413 8.63 -0.33 -7.34
C PRO A 413 9.23 -1.22 -6.26
N GLU A 414 9.89 -2.31 -6.62
CA GLU A 414 10.52 -3.21 -5.65
C GLU A 414 11.85 -2.67 -5.13
N LYS A 415 12.70 -2.13 -6.02
CA LYS A 415 13.98 -1.52 -5.62
C LYS A 415 13.72 -0.30 -4.72
N LEU A 416 12.78 0.56 -5.11
CA LEU A 416 12.43 1.75 -4.34
C LEU A 416 11.83 1.39 -2.97
N ALA A 417 10.88 0.45 -2.94
CA ALA A 417 10.32 -0.03 -1.66
C ALA A 417 11.39 -0.64 -0.74
N ARG A 418 12.35 -1.39 -1.28
CA ARG A 418 13.46 -1.95 -0.47
C ARG A 418 14.30 -0.84 0.16
N ALA A 419 14.73 0.14 -0.63
CA ALA A 419 15.57 1.25 -0.17
C ALA A 419 14.87 2.10 0.90
N LEU A 420 13.61 2.45 0.66
CA LEU A 420 12.81 3.26 1.59
C LEU A 420 12.60 2.56 2.94
N LEU A 421 12.37 1.25 2.95
CA LEU A 421 12.10 0.52 4.20
C LEU A 421 13.32 0.42 5.13
N GLU A 422 14.54 0.70 4.66
CA GLU A 422 15.71 0.81 5.53
C GLU A 422 15.59 1.98 6.51
N TYR A 423 14.81 3.01 6.15
CA TYR A 423 14.53 4.19 6.99
C TYR A 423 13.43 3.96 8.03
N THR A 424 12.85 2.76 8.09
CA THR A 424 11.81 2.42 9.07
C THR A 424 12.34 1.68 10.30
N ARG A 425 13.64 1.36 10.32
CA ARG A 425 14.31 0.56 11.35
C ARG A 425 14.67 1.35 12.60
#